data_AF-A0A940TYG0-F1
#
_entry.id   AF-A0A940TYG0-F1
#
_cell.length_a   1.000
_cell.length_b   1.000
_cell.length_c   1.000
_cell.angle_alpha   90.00
_cell.angle_beta   90.00
_cell.angle_gamma   90.00
#
_symmetry.space_group_name_H-M   'P 1'
#
loop_
_entity.id
_entity.type
_entity.pdbx_description
1 polymer ?
#
loop_
_entity_poly.entity_id
_entity_poly.type
_entity_poly.pdbx_seq_one_letter_code
_entity_poly.pdbx_strand_id
1 'polypeptide(L)'
;MAQLEHIEAIEKRLWGAADTLRANSNYASNEYFMPVMGLIFLRHAYSRYLSVKDEIVASLPKRGGKTRQLTKEDFSQKSAIYLRPEAQFDYLVSLTDADDRAKAII
;
A
#
# COMPACT_ATOMS: atom_id res chain seq x y z
N MET A 1 5.45 27.35 6.22
CA MET A 1 5.69 27.00 7.63
C MET A 1 4.70 25.96 8.14
N ALA A 2 3.38 26.09 7.92
CA ALA A 2 2.37 25.08 8.35
C ALA A 2 2.57 23.64 7.81
N GLN A 3 3.17 23.47 6.62
CA GLN A 3 3.39 22.13 6.06
C GLN A 3 4.53 21.35 6.76
N LEU A 4 5.53 22.05 7.32
CA LEU A 4 6.61 21.42 8.09
C LEU A 4 6.12 20.97 9.47
N GLU A 5 5.31 21.80 10.14
CA GLU A 5 4.62 21.46 11.40
C GLU A 5 3.74 20.21 11.24
N HIS A 6 3.03 20.09 10.11
CA HIS A 6 2.23 18.91 9.80
C HIS A 6 3.08 17.65 9.59
N ILE A 7 4.27 17.78 8.97
CA ILE A 7 5.19 16.65 8.77
C ILE A 7 5.76 16.21 10.12
N GLU A 8 6.19 17.13 10.98
CA GLU A 8 6.75 16.83 12.30
C GLU A 8 5.72 16.15 13.22
N ALA A 9 4.46 16.60 13.19
CA ALA A 9 3.37 15.95 13.92
C ALA A 9 3.08 14.53 13.40
N ILE A 10 3.13 14.32 12.08
CA ILE A 10 2.97 13.00 11.47
C ILE A 10 4.15 12.09 11.86
N GLU A 11 5.37 12.60 11.78
CA GLU A 11 6.58 11.89 12.17
C GLU A 11 6.51 11.45 13.63
N LYS A 12 6.19 12.36 14.56
CA LYS A 12 6.05 12.05 15.98
C LYS A 12 4.98 10.99 16.24
N ARG A 13 3.87 11.02 15.51
CA ARG A 13 2.80 10.01 15.62
C ARG A 13 3.23 8.65 15.07
N LEU A 14 3.93 8.62 13.93
CA LEU A 14 4.49 7.40 13.35
C LEU A 14 5.55 6.79 14.27
N TRP A 15 6.43 7.63 14.83
CA TRP A 15 7.44 7.22 15.79
C TRP A 15 6.81 6.62 17.05
N GLY A 16 5.80 7.28 17.62
CA GLY A 16 5.09 6.77 18.80
C GLY A 16 4.36 5.44 18.54
N ALA A 17 3.76 5.27 17.35
CA ALA A 17 3.13 3.99 16.98
C ALA A 17 4.17 2.87 16.79
N ALA A 18 5.30 3.16 16.14
CA ALA A 18 6.40 2.23 15.97
C ALA A 18 7.05 1.86 17.31
N ASP A 19 7.21 2.83 18.22
CA ASP A 19 7.76 2.60 19.56
C ASP A 19 6.83 1.74 20.43
N THR A 20 5.51 1.93 20.30
CA THR A 20 4.52 1.07 20.95
C THR A 20 4.61 -0.37 20.45
N LEU A 21 4.78 -0.57 19.13
CA LEU A 21 5.00 -1.89 18.55
C LEU A 21 6.32 -2.51 19.02
N ARG A 22 7.40 -1.73 19.08
CA ARG A 22 8.71 -2.16 19.60
C ARG A 22 8.63 -2.56 21.07
N ALA A 23 7.99 -1.76 21.91
CA ALA A 23 7.89 -2.01 23.34
C ALA A 23 7.03 -3.24 23.68
N ASN A 24 6.08 -3.60 22.81
CA ASN A 24 5.18 -4.75 23.01
C ASN A 24 5.53 -5.96 22.12
N SER A 25 6.61 -5.90 21.34
CA SER A 25 7.06 -7.04 20.53
C SER A 25 8.28 -7.69 21.19
N ASN A 26 8.24 -9.02 21.29
CA ASN A 26 9.35 -9.82 21.80
C ASN A 26 10.46 -10.01 20.74
N TYR A 27 10.47 -9.19 19.69
CA TYR A 27 11.28 -9.31 18.49
C TYR A 27 12.44 -8.30 18.52
N ALA A 28 13.61 -8.72 18.07
CA ALA A 28 14.78 -7.85 17.97
C ALA A 28 14.55 -6.76 16.91
N SER A 29 15.27 -5.63 17.01
CA SER A 29 14.99 -4.46 16.16
C SER A 29 15.12 -4.68 14.66
N ASN A 30 15.93 -5.65 14.27
CA ASN A 30 16.10 -6.10 12.89
C ASN A 30 14.91 -6.94 12.37
N GLU A 31 14.14 -7.58 13.24
CA GLU A 31 13.03 -8.46 12.88
C GLU A 31 11.73 -7.69 12.58
N TYR A 32 11.48 -6.56 13.26
CA TYR A 32 10.32 -5.71 12.96
C TYR A 32 10.57 -4.72 11.82
N PHE A 33 11.82 -4.42 11.48
CA PHE A 33 12.15 -3.44 10.43
C PHE A 33 11.59 -3.87 9.07
N MET A 34 11.86 -5.10 8.65
CA MET A 34 11.43 -5.61 7.34
C MET A 34 9.90 -5.58 7.14
N PRO A 35 9.06 -6.11 8.05
CA PRO A 35 7.60 -6.07 7.88
C PRO A 35 7.04 -4.64 7.90
N VAL A 36 7.57 -3.75 8.76
CA VAL A 36 7.12 -2.35 8.80
C VAL A 36 7.46 -1.63 7.50
N MET A 37 8.68 -1.80 6.98
CA MET A 37 9.09 -1.23 5.70
C MET A 37 8.27 -1.80 4.53
N GLY A 38 7.96 -3.10 4.56
CA GLY A 38 7.09 -3.74 3.58
C GLY A 38 5.69 -3.11 3.52
N LEU A 39 5.09 -2.83 4.69
CA LEU A 39 3.77 -2.18 4.77
C LEU A 39 3.82 -0.72 4.29
N ILE A 40 4.86 0.03 4.64
CA ILE A 40 5.07 1.41 4.14
C ILE A 40 5.22 1.41 2.63
N PHE A 41 6.05 0.51 2.09
CA PHE A 41 6.22 0.32 0.66
C PHE A 41 4.89 -0.03 -0.02
N LEU A 42 4.12 -0.95 0.55
CA LEU A 42 2.82 -1.35 -0.01
C LEU A 42 1.84 -0.17 -0.05
N ARG A 43 1.77 0.64 1.01
CA ARG A 43 0.94 1.85 1.05
C ARG A 43 1.36 2.84 -0.04
N HIS A 44 2.66 3.03 -0.24
CA HIS A 44 3.19 3.90 -1.29
C HIS A 44 2.87 3.37 -2.69
N ALA A 45 3.13 2.08 -2.93
CA ALA A 45 2.82 1.40 -4.19
C ALA A 45 1.32 1.49 -4.52
N TYR A 46 0.45 1.34 -3.51
CA TYR A 46 -1.00 1.47 -3.66
C TYR A 46 -1.42 2.89 -4.02
N SER A 47 -0.85 3.90 -3.35
CA SER A 47 -1.11 5.30 -3.71
C SER A 47 -0.70 5.59 -5.17
N ARG A 48 0.43 5.06 -5.62
CA ARG A 48 0.88 5.21 -7.01
C ARG A 48 -0.04 4.48 -7.98
N TYR A 49 -0.44 3.25 -7.64
CA TYR A 49 -1.41 2.46 -8.41
C TYR A 49 -2.72 3.23 -8.63
N LEU A 50 -3.31 3.80 -7.58
CA LEU A 50 -4.54 4.60 -7.69
C LEU A 50 -4.34 5.85 -8.55
N SER A 51 -3.21 6.56 -8.41
CA SER A 51 -2.95 7.79 -9.17
C SER A 51 -2.90 7.60 -10.69
N VAL A 52 -2.53 6.40 -11.16
CA VAL A 52 -2.39 6.11 -12.60
C VAL A 52 -3.51 5.23 -13.16
N LYS A 53 -4.29 4.56 -12.29
CA LYS A 53 -5.31 3.59 -12.70
C LYS A 53 -6.34 4.20 -13.64
N ASP A 54 -6.87 5.38 -13.29
CA ASP A 54 -7.93 6.02 -14.08
C ASP A 54 -7.41 6.48 -15.45
N GLU A 55 -6.17 6.99 -15.50
CA GLU A 55 -5.51 7.33 -16.76
C GLU A 55 -5.31 6.11 -17.65
N ILE A 56 -4.87 4.99 -17.08
CA ILE A 56 -4.67 3.73 -17.79
C ILE A 56 -6.02 3.27 -18.35
N VAL A 57 -7.05 3.16 -17.51
CA VAL A 57 -8.39 2.70 -17.92
C VAL A 57 -8.96 3.55 -19.05
N ALA A 58 -8.74 4.86 -19.03
CA ALA A 58 -9.15 5.77 -20.10
C ALA A 58 -8.41 5.52 -21.43
N SER A 59 -7.14 5.11 -21.37
CA SER A 59 -6.30 4.85 -22.56
C SER A 59 -6.52 3.47 -23.19
N LEU A 60 -7.21 2.56 -22.52
CA LEU A 60 -7.35 1.17 -22.98
C LEU A 60 -8.25 1.05 -24.23
N PRO A 61 -7.87 0.20 -25.21
CA PRO A 61 -8.68 -0.02 -26.39
C PRO A 61 -10.00 -0.71 -26.04
N LYS A 62 -11.08 -0.24 -26.64
CA LYS A 62 -12.44 -0.80 -26.50
C LYS A 62 -12.81 -1.60 -27.74
N ARG A 63 -13.28 -2.84 -27.56
CA ARG A 63 -13.85 -3.66 -28.65
C ARG A 63 -15.29 -4.00 -28.30
N GLY A 64 -16.24 -3.59 -29.16
CA GLY A 64 -17.67 -3.82 -28.93
C GLY A 64 -18.20 -3.17 -27.64
N GLY A 65 -17.68 -1.99 -27.26
CA GLY A 65 -18.07 -1.28 -26.04
C GLY A 65 -17.45 -1.81 -24.74
N LYS A 66 -16.74 -2.94 -24.77
CA LYS A 66 -16.04 -3.49 -23.60
C LYS A 66 -14.56 -3.08 -23.60
N THR A 67 -14.13 -2.48 -22.49
CA THR A 67 -12.71 -2.23 -22.20
C THR A 67 -12.05 -3.56 -21.82
N ARG A 68 -10.83 -3.83 -22.31
CA ARG A 68 -10.07 -5.01 -21.88
C ARG A 68 -9.70 -4.92 -20.39
N GLN A 69 -9.34 -6.05 -19.80
CA GLN A 69 -8.84 -6.08 -18.43
C GLN A 69 -7.46 -5.39 -18.33
N LEU A 70 -7.19 -4.84 -17.14
CA LEU A 70 -5.91 -4.27 -16.77
C LEU A 70 -4.86 -5.38 -16.66
N THR A 71 -3.69 -5.15 -17.24
CA THR A 71 -2.55 -6.07 -17.13
C THR A 71 -1.38 -5.40 -16.40
N LYS A 72 -0.34 -6.18 -16.09
CA LYS A 72 0.84 -5.67 -15.40
C LYS A 72 1.58 -4.62 -16.23
N GLU A 73 1.63 -4.83 -17.52
CA GLU A 73 2.35 -4.01 -18.50
C GLU A 73 1.79 -2.59 -18.56
N ASP A 74 0.47 -2.45 -18.37
CA ASP A 74 -0.22 -1.15 -18.37
C ASP A 74 0.31 -0.22 -17.25
N PHE A 75 0.65 -0.80 -16.10
CA PHE A 75 1.18 -0.06 -14.96
C PHE A 75 2.69 0.17 -15.07
N SER A 76 3.43 -0.81 -15.59
CA SER A 76 4.87 -0.68 -15.82
C SER A 76 5.22 0.51 -16.72
N GLN A 77 4.38 0.80 -17.73
CA GLN A 77 4.56 1.96 -18.61
C GLN A 77 4.38 3.33 -17.90
N LYS A 78 3.77 3.35 -16.72
CA LYS A 78 3.47 4.54 -15.92
C LYS A 78 4.31 4.63 -14.64
N SER A 79 5.36 3.82 -14.52
CA SER A 79 6.18 3.70 -13.31
C SER A 79 5.33 3.37 -12.08
N ALA A 80 4.39 2.43 -12.24
CA ALA A 80 3.52 1.94 -11.18
C ALA A 80 3.56 0.41 -11.13
N ILE A 81 3.29 -0.15 -9.96
CA ILE A 81 3.21 -1.59 -9.76
C ILE A 81 1.75 -2.00 -9.89
N TYR A 82 1.47 -3.00 -10.72
CA TYR A 82 0.14 -3.61 -10.74
C TYR A 82 -0.10 -4.39 -9.44
N LEU A 83 -1.14 -4.00 -8.71
CA LEU A 83 -1.56 -4.67 -7.49
C LEU A 83 -2.80 -5.52 -7.76
N ARG A 84 -2.68 -6.83 -7.48
CA ARG A 84 -3.82 -7.74 -7.43
C ARG A 84 -4.80 -7.28 -6.35
N PRO A 85 -6.11 -7.54 -6.48
CA PRO A 85 -7.11 -7.11 -5.50
C PRO A 85 -6.74 -7.44 -4.05
N GLU A 86 -6.20 -8.63 -3.80
CA GLU A 86 -5.83 -9.13 -2.48
C GLU A 86 -4.58 -8.44 -1.91
N ALA A 87 -3.76 -7.84 -2.78
CA ALA A 87 -2.56 -7.08 -2.40
C ALA A 87 -2.83 -5.57 -2.33
N GLN A 88 -4.07 -5.11 -2.51
CA GLN A 88 -4.40 -3.70 -2.37
C GLN A 88 -4.49 -3.33 -0.88
N PHE A 89 -3.98 -2.14 -0.53
CA PHE A 89 -3.94 -1.71 0.87
C PHE A 89 -5.33 -1.68 1.50
N ASP A 90 -6.34 -1.22 0.76
CA ASP A 90 -7.74 -1.16 1.23
C ASP A 90 -8.31 -2.56 1.54
N TYR A 91 -7.95 -3.58 0.75
CA TYR A 91 -8.36 -4.96 1.04
C TYR A 91 -7.80 -5.42 2.38
N LEU A 92 -6.49 -5.23 2.60
CA LEU A 92 -5.83 -5.64 3.84
C LEU A 92 -6.36 -4.90 5.07
N VAL A 93 -6.69 -3.61 4.93
CA VAL A 93 -7.26 -2.80 6.03
C VAL A 93 -8.71 -3.22 6.34
N SER A 94 -9.44 -3.74 5.36
CA SER A 94 -10.81 -4.23 5.56
C SER A 94 -10.92 -5.58 6.28
N LEU A 95 -9.79 -6.29 6.48
CA LEU A 95 -9.78 -7.58 7.18
C LEU A 95 -10.13 -7.42 8.66
N THR A 96 -11.07 -8.23 9.12
CA THR A 96 -11.51 -8.27 10.52
C THR A 96 -10.53 -9.08 11.38
N ASP A 97 -10.70 -9.04 12.71
CA ASP A 97 -9.89 -9.87 13.61
C ASP A 97 -10.22 -11.38 13.49
N ALA A 98 -11.36 -11.73 12.88
CA ALA A 98 -11.71 -13.11 12.57
C ALA A 98 -10.97 -13.65 11.33
N ASP A 99 -10.41 -12.76 10.51
CA ASP A 99 -9.66 -13.12 9.32
C ASP A 99 -8.19 -13.41 9.67
N ASP A 100 -7.60 -14.37 8.98
CA ASP A 100 -6.17 -14.66 9.11
C ASP A 100 -5.34 -13.60 8.37
N ARG A 101 -5.08 -12.48 9.06
CA ARG A 101 -4.29 -11.36 8.53
C ARG A 101 -2.86 -11.75 8.18
N ALA A 102 -2.26 -12.70 8.91
CA ALA A 102 -0.92 -13.17 8.62
C ALA A 102 -0.88 -13.90 7.27
N LYS A 103 -1.86 -14.78 7.03
CA LYS A 103 -2.01 -15.46 5.75
C LYS A 103 -2.37 -14.51 4.61
N ALA A 104 -3.09 -13.43 4.85
CA ALA A 104 -3.44 -12.47 3.81
C ALA A 104 -2.25 -11.63 3.31
N ILE A 105 -1.18 -11.53 4.09
CA ILE A 105 0.03 -10.77 3.76
C ILE A 105 1.08 -11.64 3.04
N ILE A 106 1.00 -12.97 3.16
CA ILE A 106 1.93 -13.96 2.59
C ILE A 106 1.44 -14.44 1.22
#